data_AF-A0AAR2ILX9-F1
#
_entry.id   AF-A0AAR2ILX9-F1
#
_cell.length_a   1.000
_cell.length_b   1.000
_cell.length_c   1.000
_cell.angle_alpha   90.00
_cell.angle_beta   90.00
_cell.angle_gamma   90.00
#
_symmetry.space_group_name_H-M   'P 1'
#
loop_
_entity.id
_entity.type
_entity.pdbx_description
1 polymer ?
#
loop_
_entity_poly.entity_id
_entity_poly.type
_entity_poly.pdbx_seq_one_letter_code
_entity_poly.pdbx_strand_id
1 'polypeptide(L)'
;MWEGLRLQVLLLCLGAVLWSSAAVAGSRGPQDRGHRHHHPSVYRSRERRKEGQVLHRSKRGWVWNQFFVIEEYTGPDPVLVGRLHSDVDTGDGNIKYILSGEGAGTIFVIDDRTGNIHATKTLDREEQAEYTLTAQAVARDTNKPLEPPSEFIVKVQDINDNPPVFLHGPYYASVAEMSNVGTSVIQVTASDADDPTYGNSAKLVYSILQGQPYFSVEPHSGIIRTALPNMDREAKQEYDVVIQAKDMGGHMGGLSGTAQVKITLTDVNDNPPKFSQGVYAMSVSEDKVPGEEVGRLKAKDTDQGENGLVDYTVLEGDGMNYFEISKDSETQEAVIKLKKPVDFETKRSYTLKVEATNPYLDTRFISWGPYKDTTIVKISVEDADEPPSFMATSYTFEVEENAPGGTLVGRVHARDTDIANNPIRYLIPRYTDLEEFFTISPEDGTIKTTRSLDRETQAWHNISVSATEIGGHHQDAKVRVNIKVKDVNDNAPEFATQEEVLMCENVTPGTIIKTVSAVDKDEMAHRQHFHFSLAPRVANNLNFSLKDNRGESSMLPMSVVCLDQQ
;
A
#
# COMPACT_ATOMS: atom_id res chain seq x y z
N MET A 1 -86.73 -1.93 32.71
CA MET A 1 -85.97 -2.35 31.52
C MET A 1 -84.53 -2.46 31.96
N TRP A 2 -83.96 -3.66 31.89
CA TRP A 2 -82.75 -4.15 32.57
C TRP A 2 -82.97 -4.64 34.02
N GLU A 3 -83.47 -5.87 34.13
CA GLU A 3 -83.27 -6.84 35.21
C GLU A 3 -83.36 -8.22 34.53
N GLY A 4 -82.55 -9.26 34.73
CA GLY A 4 -81.36 -9.49 35.53
C GLY A 4 -81.02 -10.98 35.33
N LEU A 5 -79.82 -11.26 34.82
CA LEU A 5 -79.19 -12.56 34.58
C LEU A 5 -79.11 -13.42 35.85
N ARG A 6 -79.24 -14.75 35.76
CA ARG A 6 -78.59 -15.66 36.73
C ARG A 6 -77.92 -16.84 36.02
N LEU A 7 -76.60 -16.97 36.18
CA LEU A 7 -75.87 -18.24 36.09
C LEU A 7 -75.18 -18.48 37.42
N GLN A 8 -75.19 -19.72 37.89
CA GLN A 8 -74.22 -20.23 38.85
C GLN A 8 -73.52 -21.42 38.20
N VAL A 9 -72.18 -21.39 38.21
CA VAL A 9 -71.34 -22.51 37.77
C VAL A 9 -70.51 -23.00 38.95
N LEU A 10 -70.45 -24.32 39.08
CA LEU A 10 -69.73 -25.08 40.11
C LEU A 10 -68.29 -25.35 39.62
N LEU A 11 -67.26 -25.00 40.39
CA LEU A 11 -65.86 -25.36 40.12
C LEU A 11 -65.53 -26.72 40.76
N LEU A 12 -64.92 -27.63 39.99
CA LEU A 12 -64.19 -28.79 40.49
C LEU A 12 -62.69 -28.56 40.26
N CYS A 13 -61.97 -28.18 41.31
CA CYS A 13 -60.51 -28.13 41.31
C CYS A 13 -59.95 -29.52 41.63
N LEU A 14 -59.20 -30.11 40.70
CA LEU A 14 -58.30 -31.24 40.98
C LEU A 14 -56.89 -30.68 41.21
N GLY A 15 -56.54 -30.51 42.48
CA GLY A 15 -55.17 -30.18 42.90
C GLY A 15 -54.39 -31.45 43.19
N ALA A 16 -53.35 -31.72 42.39
CA ALA A 16 -52.32 -32.71 42.69
C ALA A 16 -51.34 -32.13 43.71
N VAL A 17 -51.16 -32.84 44.83
CA VAL A 17 -50.19 -32.54 45.89
C VAL A 17 -48.90 -33.29 45.58
N LEU A 18 -47.79 -32.57 45.42
CA LEU A 18 -46.44 -33.11 45.56
C LEU A 18 -45.69 -32.34 46.65
N TRP A 19 -45.17 -33.12 47.59
CA TRP A 19 -44.33 -32.68 48.70
C TRP A 19 -42.90 -32.35 48.25
N SER A 20 -42.30 -31.35 48.88
CA SER A 20 -40.87 -31.35 49.21
C SER A 20 -40.60 -30.40 50.39
N SER A 21 -39.47 -30.65 51.04
CA SER A 21 -39.30 -30.65 52.50
C SER A 21 -38.46 -29.49 53.05
N ALA A 22 -38.65 -29.25 54.35
CA ALA A 22 -37.62 -28.97 55.37
C ALA A 22 -36.98 -27.57 55.57
N ALA A 23 -37.07 -27.14 56.84
CA ALA A 23 -36.13 -26.39 57.70
C ALA A 23 -35.70 -24.95 57.27
N VAL A 24 -35.73 -23.95 58.16
CA VAL A 24 -34.78 -23.76 59.29
C VAL A 24 -35.39 -22.85 60.37
N ALA A 25 -34.95 -23.07 61.62
CA ALA A 25 -35.29 -22.31 62.82
C ALA A 25 -34.17 -21.34 63.26
N GLY A 26 -34.57 -20.24 63.92
CA GLY A 26 -33.77 -19.44 64.88
C GLY A 26 -33.04 -18.21 64.29
N SER A 27 -32.90 -17.04 64.93
CA SER A 27 -33.38 -16.49 66.21
C SER A 27 -32.91 -15.02 66.36
N ARG A 28 -33.74 -14.15 66.98
CA ARG A 28 -33.44 -12.92 67.81
C ARG A 28 -32.49 -11.85 67.22
N GLY A 29 -32.88 -10.59 66.94
CA GLY A 29 -33.37 -9.50 67.80
C GLY A 29 -32.27 -8.40 67.97
N PRO A 30 -32.48 -7.17 68.49
CA PRO A 30 -33.73 -6.43 68.79
C PRO A 30 -33.73 -4.90 68.41
N GLN A 31 -34.89 -4.27 68.65
CA GLN A 31 -35.15 -2.86 69.05
C GLN A 31 -34.80 -1.68 68.11
N ASP A 32 -35.83 -0.92 67.71
CA ASP A 32 -35.96 0.47 68.18
C ASP A 32 -37.42 0.96 68.21
N ARG A 33 -37.66 1.98 69.02
CA ARG A 33 -38.91 2.44 69.65
C ARG A 33 -39.66 3.54 68.87
N GLY A 34 -40.95 3.64 69.20
CA GLY A 34 -41.72 4.90 69.22
C GLY A 34 -42.48 5.21 67.93
N HIS A 35 -43.71 5.69 67.91
CA HIS A 35 -44.60 6.25 68.91
C HIS A 35 -46.07 6.01 68.49
N ARG A 36 -46.91 5.63 69.46
CA ARG A 36 -48.38 5.70 69.36
C ARG A 36 -48.83 7.10 69.75
N HIS A 37 -49.69 7.71 68.94
CA HIS A 37 -50.61 8.75 69.41
C HIS A 37 -52.05 8.23 69.34
N HIS A 38 -52.64 8.10 70.52
CA HIS A 38 -54.07 7.98 70.78
C HIS A 38 -54.72 9.37 70.83
N HIS A 39 -55.95 9.50 70.34
CA HIS A 39 -57.12 10.15 70.97
C HIS A 39 -58.25 10.35 69.93
N PRO A 40 -59.53 10.53 70.31
CA PRO A 40 -60.35 9.57 71.04
C PRO A 40 -61.70 9.29 70.33
N SER A 41 -62.31 8.17 70.68
CA SER A 41 -63.70 7.83 70.34
C SER A 41 -64.68 8.70 71.12
N VAL A 42 -65.52 9.46 70.42
CA VAL A 42 -66.74 10.05 70.99
C VAL A 42 -67.90 9.09 70.77
N TYR A 43 -68.31 8.43 71.86
CA TYR A 43 -69.62 7.78 71.95
C TYR A 43 -70.69 8.88 72.03
N ARG A 44 -71.59 8.93 71.05
CA ARG A 44 -72.88 9.61 71.19
C ARG A 44 -74.00 8.62 70.91
N SER A 45 -74.60 8.15 71.98
CA SER A 45 -75.87 7.44 72.00
C SER A 45 -76.97 8.32 71.38
N ARG A 46 -77.65 7.81 70.35
CA ARG A 46 -78.98 8.27 69.99
C ARG A 46 -79.87 7.09 69.64
N GLU A 47 -81.06 7.16 70.22
CA GLU A 47 -82.11 6.16 70.30
C GLU A 47 -82.58 5.61 68.95
N ARG A 48 -82.85 4.31 68.96
CA ARG A 48 -83.66 3.60 67.96
C ARG A 48 -85.10 4.11 67.99
N ARG A 49 -85.66 4.38 66.80
CA ARG A 49 -87.04 4.03 66.44
C ARG A 49 -87.16 3.85 64.92
N LYS A 50 -87.64 2.66 64.52
CA LYS A 50 -88.38 2.22 63.30
C LYS A 50 -87.89 2.80 61.95
N GLU A 51 -87.60 2.02 60.92
CA GLU A 51 -88.46 1.03 60.25
C GLU A 51 -87.58 0.02 59.48
N GLY A 52 -88.09 -1.19 59.25
CA GLY A 52 -87.41 -2.21 58.47
C GLY A 52 -87.28 -1.82 57.00
N GLN A 53 -86.10 -1.38 56.59
CA GLN A 53 -85.69 -1.44 55.19
C GLN A 53 -85.15 -2.84 54.92
N VAL A 54 -85.94 -3.66 54.22
CA VAL A 54 -85.40 -4.81 53.51
C VAL A 54 -84.43 -4.23 52.47
N LEU A 55 -83.13 -4.37 52.73
CA LEU A 55 -82.10 -4.06 51.74
C LEU A 55 -82.30 -5.03 50.57
N HIS A 56 -82.93 -4.56 49.49
CA HIS A 56 -82.86 -5.26 48.21
C HIS A 56 -81.41 -5.24 47.75
N ARG A 57 -80.70 -6.34 48.02
CA ARG A 57 -79.39 -6.58 47.43
C ARG A 57 -79.61 -6.87 45.95
N SER A 58 -79.49 -5.84 45.11
CA SER A 58 -79.22 -6.05 43.69
C SER A 58 -77.91 -6.83 43.58
N LYS A 59 -77.97 -8.07 43.10
CA LYS A 59 -76.78 -8.84 42.73
C LYS A 59 -76.16 -8.10 41.54
N ARG A 60 -74.93 -7.61 41.70
CA ARG A 60 -74.13 -7.12 40.56
C ARG A 60 -74.06 -8.27 39.54
N GLY A 61 -74.51 -8.01 38.32
CA GLY A 61 -74.31 -8.93 37.19
C GLY A 61 -72.82 -8.99 36.89
N TRP A 62 -72.23 -10.18 37.00
CA TRP A 62 -70.91 -10.45 36.49
C TRP A 62 -71.08 -10.93 35.05
N VAL A 63 -70.56 -10.20 34.09
CA VAL A 63 -70.49 -10.66 32.70
C VAL A 63 -69.19 -11.46 32.59
N TRP A 64 -69.30 -12.79 32.65
CA TRP A 64 -68.22 -13.68 32.23
C TRP A 64 -68.39 -13.89 30.73
N ASN A 65 -67.54 -13.25 29.94
CA ASN A 65 -67.58 -13.28 28.47
C ASN A 65 -66.37 -14.03 27.86
N GLN A 66 -65.66 -14.86 28.64
CA GLN A 66 -64.47 -15.56 28.18
C GLN A 66 -64.38 -16.99 28.71
N PHE A 67 -64.08 -17.94 27.83
CA PHE A 67 -63.61 -19.28 28.14
C PHE A 67 -62.17 -19.46 27.65
N PHE A 68 -61.46 -20.42 28.22
CA PHE A 68 -60.09 -20.73 27.87
C PHE A 68 -59.97 -22.21 27.49
N VAL A 69 -59.19 -22.49 26.46
CA VAL A 69 -58.88 -23.84 26.00
C VAL A 69 -57.41 -23.87 25.62
N ILE A 70 -56.67 -24.87 26.09
CA ILE A 70 -55.24 -25.01 25.78
C ILE A 70 -55.12 -25.54 24.34
N GLU A 71 -54.20 -24.98 23.55
CA GLU A 71 -53.90 -25.51 22.22
C GLU A 71 -53.24 -26.89 22.27
N GLU A 72 -53.26 -27.60 21.15
CA GLU A 72 -52.69 -28.94 20.98
C GLU A 72 -52.97 -29.92 22.14
N TYR A 73 -54.12 -29.76 22.82
CA TYR A 73 -54.39 -30.47 24.06
C TYR A 73 -54.40 -31.99 23.86
N THR A 74 -53.52 -32.71 24.56
CA THR A 74 -53.29 -34.15 24.36
C THR A 74 -54.21 -35.05 25.21
N GLY A 75 -55.28 -34.52 25.79
CA GLY A 75 -56.21 -35.26 26.64
C GLY A 75 -57.38 -35.90 25.88
N PRO A 76 -58.42 -36.37 26.58
CA PRO A 76 -59.55 -37.04 25.94
C PRO A 76 -60.43 -36.07 25.15
N ASP A 77 -60.67 -36.40 23.88
CA ASP A 77 -61.60 -35.68 23.01
C ASP A 77 -63.06 -36.13 23.21
N PRO A 78 -64.05 -35.22 23.05
CA PRO A 78 -63.88 -33.78 22.76
C PRO A 78 -63.61 -32.97 24.03
N VAL A 79 -62.80 -31.91 23.93
CA VAL A 79 -62.32 -31.12 25.08
C VAL A 79 -63.43 -30.22 25.60
N LEU A 80 -63.78 -30.34 26.88
CA LEU A 80 -64.77 -29.44 27.52
C LEU A 80 -64.18 -28.03 27.68
N VAL A 81 -64.72 -27.07 26.93
CA VAL A 81 -64.32 -25.65 26.97
C VAL A 81 -65.01 -24.91 28.11
N GLY A 82 -66.28 -25.25 28.36
CA GLY A 82 -67.07 -24.59 29.38
C GLY A 82 -68.51 -25.07 29.39
N ARG A 83 -69.31 -24.50 30.28
CA ARG A 83 -70.74 -24.78 30.35
C ARG A 83 -71.51 -23.47 30.46
N LEU A 84 -72.48 -23.32 29.57
CA LEU A 84 -73.51 -22.31 29.70
C LEU A 84 -74.74 -22.93 30.34
N HIS A 85 -75.46 -22.12 31.08
CA HIS A 85 -76.69 -22.50 31.75
C HIS A 85 -77.62 -21.30 31.74
N SER A 86 -78.93 -21.50 31.78
CA SER A 86 -79.93 -20.43 31.88
C SER A 86 -80.64 -20.63 33.20
N ASP A 87 -80.97 -19.57 33.93
CA ASP A 87 -81.73 -19.73 35.17
C ASP A 87 -83.20 -20.08 34.97
N VAL A 88 -83.68 -19.96 33.74
CA VAL A 88 -84.97 -20.47 33.31
C VAL A 88 -84.92 -21.99 33.11
N ASP A 89 -83.72 -22.58 32.96
CA ASP A 89 -83.55 -24.03 32.82
C ASP A 89 -83.70 -24.72 34.19
N THR A 90 -84.88 -25.31 34.39
CA THR A 90 -85.19 -26.06 35.62
C THR A 90 -84.73 -27.53 35.56
N GLY A 91 -84.07 -27.95 34.47
CA GLY A 91 -83.64 -29.33 34.25
C GLY A 91 -84.77 -30.26 33.80
N ASP A 92 -85.93 -29.71 33.43
CA ASP A 92 -87.09 -30.43 32.91
C ASP A 92 -86.96 -30.84 31.44
N GLY A 93 -85.89 -30.39 30.76
CA GLY A 93 -85.59 -30.68 29.35
C GLY A 93 -86.32 -29.80 28.35
N ASN A 94 -87.06 -28.78 28.79
CA ASN A 94 -87.82 -27.88 27.92
C ASN A 94 -86.95 -26.80 27.27
N ILE A 95 -85.71 -26.64 27.71
CA ILE A 95 -84.75 -25.69 27.13
C ILE A 95 -83.80 -26.42 26.18
N LYS A 96 -83.44 -25.71 25.11
CA LYS A 96 -82.43 -26.10 24.13
C LYS A 96 -81.38 -25.01 24.03
N TYR A 97 -80.12 -25.38 24.18
CA TYR A 97 -78.99 -24.47 23.94
C TYR A 97 -78.52 -24.56 22.49
N ILE A 98 -78.33 -23.41 21.84
CA ILE A 98 -77.84 -23.31 20.47
C ILE A 98 -76.59 -22.43 20.47
N LEU A 99 -75.59 -22.84 19.70
CA LEU A 99 -74.34 -22.12 19.52
C LEU A 99 -74.23 -21.64 18.06
N SER A 100 -73.76 -20.41 17.88
CA SER A 100 -73.53 -19.77 16.59
C SER A 100 -72.27 -18.90 16.65
N GLY A 101 -71.72 -18.47 15.52
CA GLY A 101 -70.47 -17.69 15.46
C GLY A 101 -69.32 -18.49 14.84
N GLU A 102 -68.09 -18.08 15.13
CA GLU A 102 -66.88 -18.64 14.54
C GLU A 102 -66.64 -20.09 14.99
N GLY A 103 -66.50 -21.02 14.04
CA GLY A 103 -66.26 -22.43 14.35
C GLY A 103 -67.44 -23.17 14.99
N ALA A 104 -68.61 -22.54 15.15
CA ALA A 104 -69.79 -23.22 15.70
C ALA A 104 -70.28 -24.35 14.78
N GLY A 105 -70.47 -25.54 15.34
CA GLY A 105 -70.89 -26.75 14.62
C GLY A 105 -69.77 -27.48 13.88
N THR A 106 -68.55 -26.92 13.82
CA THR A 106 -67.38 -27.53 13.15
C THR A 106 -66.20 -27.72 14.09
N ILE A 107 -65.89 -26.71 14.89
CA ILE A 107 -64.81 -26.68 15.88
C ILE A 107 -65.41 -26.78 17.28
N PHE A 108 -66.48 -26.02 17.55
CA PHE A 108 -67.17 -26.00 18.83
C PHE A 108 -68.58 -26.55 18.70
N VAL A 109 -68.93 -27.50 19.56
CA VAL A 109 -70.29 -28.04 19.66
C VAL A 109 -70.84 -27.81 21.06
N ILE A 110 -72.11 -27.42 21.15
CA ILE A 110 -72.81 -27.33 22.43
C ILE A 110 -73.76 -28.50 22.57
N ASP A 111 -73.74 -29.16 23.72
CA ASP A 111 -74.77 -30.11 24.10
C ASP A 111 -76.06 -29.34 24.35
N ASP A 112 -77.07 -29.63 23.53
CA ASP A 112 -78.32 -28.89 23.52
C ASP A 112 -79.15 -29.06 24.81
N ARG A 113 -78.84 -30.06 25.65
CA ARG A 113 -79.51 -30.36 26.92
C ARG A 113 -78.73 -29.85 28.12
N THR A 114 -77.40 -30.01 28.11
CA THR A 114 -76.57 -29.68 29.27
C THR A 114 -75.95 -28.30 29.21
N GLY A 115 -75.83 -27.72 28.01
CA GLY A 115 -75.14 -26.46 27.75
C GLY A 115 -73.61 -26.58 27.81
N ASN A 116 -73.06 -27.80 27.87
CA ASN A 116 -71.63 -28.04 27.80
C ASN A 116 -71.11 -27.78 26.39
N ILE A 117 -70.12 -26.89 26.28
CA ILE A 117 -69.43 -26.57 25.03
C ILE A 117 -68.17 -27.42 24.97
N HIS A 118 -68.00 -28.16 23.88
CA HIS A 118 -66.80 -28.94 23.62
C HIS A 118 -66.11 -28.48 22.33
N ALA A 119 -64.78 -28.46 22.35
CA ALA A 119 -63.97 -28.39 21.14
C ALA A 119 -63.82 -29.80 20.59
N THR A 120 -64.20 -30.00 19.32
CA THR A 120 -64.15 -31.29 18.62
C THR A 120 -62.90 -31.46 17.75
N LYS A 121 -62.08 -30.42 17.66
CA LYS A 121 -60.80 -30.42 16.95
C LYS A 121 -59.72 -29.90 17.90
N THR A 122 -58.49 -30.33 17.64
CA THR A 122 -57.31 -29.67 18.19
C THR A 122 -57.26 -28.23 17.68
N LEU A 123 -56.92 -27.32 18.57
CA LEU A 123 -56.78 -25.89 18.29
C LEU A 123 -55.30 -25.55 18.26
N ASP A 124 -54.95 -24.55 17.45
CA ASP A 124 -53.62 -23.97 17.27
C ASP A 124 -53.80 -22.45 17.39
N ARG A 125 -53.10 -21.83 18.33
CA ARG A 125 -53.18 -20.40 18.64
C ARG A 125 -52.49 -19.57 17.57
N GLU A 126 -51.41 -20.07 16.97
CA GLU A 126 -50.71 -19.42 15.86
C GLU A 126 -51.60 -19.38 14.60
N GLU A 127 -52.49 -20.36 14.42
CA GLU A 127 -53.54 -20.32 13.40
C GLU A 127 -54.68 -19.34 13.78
N GLN A 128 -55.28 -19.49 14.97
CA GLN A 128 -56.34 -18.60 15.44
C GLN A 128 -56.40 -18.50 16.99
N ALA A 129 -55.93 -17.38 17.52
CA ALA A 129 -55.81 -17.15 18.96
C ALA A 129 -57.16 -16.97 19.72
N GLU A 130 -58.23 -16.53 19.05
CA GLU A 130 -59.52 -16.36 19.68
C GLU A 130 -60.71 -16.61 18.73
N TYR A 131 -61.81 -17.07 19.30
CA TYR A 131 -63.07 -17.32 18.59
C TYR A 131 -64.21 -16.54 19.24
N THR A 132 -64.96 -15.78 18.45
CA THR A 132 -66.17 -15.09 18.92
C THR A 132 -67.41 -15.94 18.67
N LEU A 133 -68.06 -16.35 19.76
CA LEU A 133 -69.22 -17.22 19.76
C LEU A 133 -70.42 -16.54 20.41
N THR A 134 -71.62 -16.90 19.94
CA THR A 134 -72.88 -16.46 20.52
C THR A 134 -73.74 -17.67 20.85
N ALA A 135 -74.15 -17.76 22.12
CA ALA A 135 -75.07 -18.78 22.59
C ALA A 135 -76.47 -18.20 22.82
N GLN A 136 -77.48 -19.05 22.60
CA GLN A 136 -78.87 -18.72 22.82
C GLN A 136 -79.61 -19.88 23.50
N ALA A 137 -80.35 -19.58 24.56
CA ALA A 137 -81.30 -20.49 25.17
C ALA A 137 -82.68 -20.30 24.52
N VAL A 138 -83.24 -21.38 23.96
CA VAL A 138 -84.54 -21.37 23.30
C VAL A 138 -85.46 -22.44 23.89
N ALA A 139 -86.77 -22.25 23.77
CA ALA A 139 -87.74 -23.29 24.08
C ALA A 139 -87.61 -24.44 23.06
N ARG A 140 -87.51 -25.69 23.54
CA ARG A 140 -87.21 -26.86 22.72
C ARG A 140 -88.30 -27.19 21.69
N ASP A 141 -89.55 -26.86 21.99
CA ASP A 141 -90.72 -27.14 21.15
C ASP A 141 -90.92 -26.10 20.04
N THR A 142 -90.62 -24.84 20.32
CA THR A 142 -90.97 -23.69 19.48
C THR A 142 -89.76 -22.94 18.94
N ASN A 143 -88.54 -23.29 19.38
CA ASN A 143 -87.29 -22.53 19.15
C ASN A 143 -87.40 -21.03 19.47
N LYS A 144 -88.37 -20.65 20.33
CA LYS A 144 -88.54 -19.26 20.73
C LYS A 144 -87.42 -18.88 21.73
N PRO A 145 -86.72 -17.75 21.52
CA PRO A 145 -85.72 -17.27 22.49
C PRO A 145 -86.33 -17.09 23.89
N LEU A 146 -85.73 -17.74 24.87
CA LEU A 146 -86.08 -17.61 26.29
C LEU A 146 -85.20 -16.55 26.97
N GLU A 147 -83.98 -16.39 26.47
CA GLU A 147 -83.02 -15.38 26.91
C GLU A 147 -82.46 -14.61 25.71
N PRO A 148 -81.95 -13.37 25.93
CA PRO A 148 -81.18 -12.68 24.91
C PRO A 148 -79.93 -13.48 24.51
N PRO A 149 -79.44 -13.36 23.26
CA PRO A 149 -78.19 -13.98 22.86
C PRO A 149 -77.03 -13.46 23.72
N SER A 150 -76.15 -14.37 24.12
CA SER A 150 -74.96 -14.06 24.91
C SER A 150 -73.71 -14.29 24.07
N GLU A 151 -73.01 -13.21 23.75
CA GLU A 151 -71.71 -13.25 23.08
C GLU A 151 -70.60 -13.49 24.11
N PHE A 152 -69.65 -14.36 23.76
CA PHE A 152 -68.47 -14.67 24.54
C PHE A 152 -67.32 -15.07 23.63
N ILE A 153 -66.10 -14.95 24.13
CA ILE A 153 -64.87 -15.27 23.43
C ILE A 153 -64.31 -16.58 23.99
N VAL A 154 -63.88 -17.48 23.12
CA VAL A 154 -63.03 -18.60 23.51
C VAL A 154 -61.60 -18.22 23.17
N LYS A 155 -60.77 -18.04 24.18
CA LYS A 155 -59.34 -17.77 24.03
C LYS A 155 -58.55 -19.06 24.04
N VAL A 156 -57.70 -19.24 23.03
CA VAL A 156 -56.76 -20.34 22.99
C VAL A 156 -55.55 -19.97 23.86
N GLN A 157 -55.19 -20.84 24.81
CA GLN A 157 -54.03 -20.66 25.68
C GLN A 157 -52.80 -21.26 25.03
N ASP A 158 -51.77 -20.42 24.99
CA ASP A 158 -50.45 -20.69 24.44
C ASP A 158 -49.72 -21.82 25.19
N ILE A 159 -49.04 -22.68 24.43
CA ILE A 159 -47.99 -23.58 24.90
C ILE A 159 -46.69 -23.24 24.17
N ASN A 160 -45.54 -23.63 24.74
CA ASN A 160 -44.24 -23.35 24.12
C ASN A 160 -43.88 -24.43 23.10
N ASP A 161 -44.48 -24.40 21.92
CA ASP A 161 -44.31 -25.38 20.84
C ASP A 161 -43.58 -24.83 19.61
N ASN A 162 -43.42 -23.50 19.47
CA ASN A 162 -42.64 -22.91 18.40
C ASN A 162 -41.20 -22.56 18.85
N PRO A 163 -40.16 -23.08 18.19
CA PRO A 163 -38.80 -22.66 18.51
C PRO A 163 -38.48 -21.27 17.93
N PRO A 164 -37.57 -20.50 18.57
CA PRO A 164 -37.09 -19.24 18.03
C PRO A 164 -36.47 -19.39 16.65
N VAL A 165 -36.81 -18.50 15.72
CA VAL A 165 -36.27 -18.47 14.35
C VAL A 165 -35.54 -17.16 14.08
N PHE A 166 -34.30 -17.23 13.60
CA PHE A 166 -33.55 -16.05 13.20
C PHE A 166 -34.12 -15.46 11.90
N LEU A 167 -34.32 -14.13 11.88
CA LEU A 167 -34.93 -13.43 10.75
C LEU A 167 -34.04 -13.39 9.51
N HIS A 168 -32.73 -13.51 9.69
CA HIS A 168 -31.73 -13.52 8.63
C HIS A 168 -30.73 -14.65 8.85
N GLY A 169 -30.11 -15.18 7.80
CA GLY A 169 -29.05 -16.17 7.94
C GLY A 169 -28.52 -16.65 6.58
N PRO A 170 -27.19 -16.78 6.41
CA PRO A 170 -26.11 -16.47 7.36
C PRO A 170 -25.85 -14.96 7.53
N TYR A 171 -25.32 -14.55 8.70
CA TYR A 171 -24.92 -13.17 8.97
C TYR A 171 -23.43 -12.94 8.66
N TYR A 172 -23.12 -11.76 8.13
CA TYR A 172 -21.75 -11.32 7.86
C TYR A 172 -21.51 -9.96 8.51
N ALA A 173 -20.39 -9.83 9.20
CA ALA A 173 -20.00 -8.58 9.83
C ALA A 173 -18.48 -8.40 9.75
N SER A 174 -18.05 -7.16 9.94
CA SER A 174 -16.64 -6.86 10.07
C SER A 174 -16.39 -5.91 11.23
N VAL A 175 -15.19 -6.00 11.80
CA VAL A 175 -14.74 -5.14 12.91
C VAL A 175 -13.26 -4.91 12.76
N ALA A 176 -12.79 -3.69 13.06
CA ALA A 176 -11.36 -3.41 13.04
C ALA A 176 -10.62 -4.32 14.02
N GLU A 177 -9.46 -4.81 13.62
CA GLU A 177 -8.53 -5.43 14.56
C GLU A 177 -8.11 -4.43 15.65
N MET A 178 -7.54 -4.97 16.74
CA MET A 178 -7.18 -4.19 17.93
C MET A 178 -8.33 -3.35 18.53
N SER A 179 -9.57 -3.62 18.15
CA SER A 179 -10.74 -2.96 18.73
C SER A 179 -10.81 -3.20 20.24
N ASN A 180 -11.15 -2.15 20.98
CA ASN A 180 -11.35 -2.24 22.42
C ASN A 180 -12.43 -3.27 22.76
N VAL A 181 -12.27 -3.95 23.89
CA VAL A 181 -13.30 -4.84 24.44
C VAL A 181 -14.62 -4.09 24.60
N GLY A 182 -15.72 -4.69 24.15
CA GLY A 182 -17.06 -4.10 24.17
C GLY A 182 -17.46 -3.36 22.88
N THR A 183 -16.59 -3.33 21.86
CA THR A 183 -16.91 -2.74 20.55
C THR A 183 -18.05 -3.52 19.89
N SER A 184 -19.09 -2.82 19.46
CA SER A 184 -20.26 -3.43 18.81
C SER A 184 -19.91 -3.89 17.39
N VAL A 185 -20.21 -5.14 17.07
CA VAL A 185 -19.92 -5.75 15.76
C VAL A 185 -21.18 -5.82 14.91
N ILE A 186 -22.21 -6.51 15.39
CA ILE A 186 -23.48 -6.69 14.70
C ILE A 186 -24.58 -7.01 15.70
N GLN A 187 -25.83 -6.69 15.38
CA GLN A 187 -27.01 -7.13 16.11
C GLN A 187 -27.71 -8.25 15.32
N VAL A 188 -27.93 -9.39 15.97
CA VAL A 188 -28.76 -10.48 15.41
C VAL A 188 -30.15 -10.45 16.04
N THR A 189 -31.15 -10.85 15.26
CA THR A 189 -32.55 -10.82 15.69
C THR A 189 -33.22 -12.13 15.35
N ALA A 190 -33.94 -12.66 16.33
CA ALA A 190 -34.78 -13.84 16.20
C ALA A 190 -36.20 -13.48 16.65
N SER A 191 -37.17 -14.21 16.11
CA SER A 191 -38.59 -14.11 16.47
C SER A 191 -39.09 -15.47 16.92
N ASP A 192 -39.97 -15.46 17.91
CA ASP A 192 -40.73 -16.61 18.35
C ASP A 192 -42.20 -16.41 17.95
N ALA A 193 -42.89 -17.49 17.59
CA ALA A 193 -44.28 -17.41 17.16
C ALA A 193 -45.26 -17.43 18.34
N ASP A 194 -44.83 -17.96 19.50
CA ASP A 194 -45.62 -18.09 20.73
C ASP A 194 -46.06 -16.72 21.29
N ASP A 195 -47.03 -16.71 22.21
CA ASP A 195 -47.59 -15.48 22.78
C ASP A 195 -46.57 -14.78 23.71
N PRO A 196 -46.12 -13.54 23.39
CA PRO A 196 -45.16 -12.80 24.21
C PRO A 196 -45.75 -12.32 25.55
N THR A 197 -47.07 -12.37 25.71
CA THR A 197 -47.77 -11.94 26.92
C THR A 197 -48.11 -13.10 27.85
N TYR A 198 -48.08 -14.34 27.35
CA TYR A 198 -48.40 -15.53 28.11
C TYR A 198 -47.13 -16.16 28.71
N GLY A 199 -46.83 -15.78 29.96
CA GLY A 199 -45.68 -16.34 30.67
C GLY A 199 -44.34 -15.89 30.09
N ASN A 200 -43.49 -16.85 29.73
CA ASN A 200 -42.17 -16.59 29.15
C ASN A 200 -41.97 -17.27 27.79
N SER A 201 -43.02 -17.85 27.17
CA SER A 201 -42.88 -18.70 25.98
C SER A 201 -42.05 -18.01 24.90
N ALA A 202 -42.50 -16.86 24.37
CA ALA A 202 -41.74 -16.09 23.39
C ALA A 202 -40.60 -15.19 23.95
N LYS A 203 -40.18 -15.34 25.22
CA LYS A 203 -39.14 -14.49 25.81
C LYS A 203 -37.74 -15.02 25.48
N LEU A 204 -37.08 -14.35 24.54
CA LEU A 204 -35.78 -14.78 24.04
C LEU A 204 -34.58 -14.35 24.90
N VAL A 205 -33.61 -15.24 25.01
CA VAL A 205 -32.26 -14.99 25.54
C VAL A 205 -31.21 -15.48 24.55
N TYR A 206 -30.32 -14.56 24.14
CA TYR A 206 -29.23 -14.86 23.22
C TYR A 206 -27.98 -15.35 23.95
N SER A 207 -27.30 -16.33 23.37
CA SER A 207 -26.02 -16.85 23.86
C SER A 207 -25.11 -17.29 22.70
N ILE A 208 -23.80 -17.37 22.97
CA ILE A 208 -22.80 -17.85 22.00
C ILE A 208 -22.51 -19.32 22.28
N LEU A 209 -22.74 -20.19 21.31
CA LEU A 209 -22.34 -21.61 21.34
C LEU A 209 -20.90 -21.82 20.87
N GLN A 210 -20.46 -21.02 19.88
CA GLN A 210 -19.12 -21.05 19.32
C GLN A 210 -18.66 -19.62 19.03
N GLY A 211 -17.42 -19.26 19.36
CA GLY A 211 -16.88 -17.92 19.17
C GLY A 211 -16.27 -17.30 20.44
N GLN A 212 -16.47 -17.93 21.59
CA GLN A 212 -15.72 -17.62 22.82
C GLN A 212 -14.24 -18.03 22.67
N PRO A 213 -13.28 -17.30 23.28
CA PRO A 213 -13.46 -16.11 24.12
C PRO A 213 -13.45 -14.78 23.34
N TYR A 214 -13.48 -14.81 22.01
CA TYR A 214 -13.26 -13.63 21.16
C TYR A 214 -14.44 -12.65 21.15
N PHE A 215 -15.66 -13.17 21.22
CA PHE A 215 -16.88 -12.37 21.17
C PHE A 215 -17.80 -12.64 22.35
N SER A 216 -18.60 -11.64 22.71
CA SER A 216 -19.70 -11.75 23.68
C SER A 216 -21.01 -11.33 23.01
N VAL A 217 -22.14 -11.80 23.52
CA VAL A 217 -23.46 -11.35 23.05
C VAL A 217 -24.25 -10.80 24.22
N GLU A 218 -24.91 -9.67 24.01
CA GLU A 218 -25.82 -9.10 24.99
C GLU A 218 -27.12 -9.94 25.02
N PRO A 219 -27.48 -10.55 26.17
CA PRO A 219 -28.50 -11.60 26.21
C PRO A 219 -29.91 -11.19 25.80
N HIS A 220 -30.24 -9.89 25.82
CA HIS A 220 -31.60 -9.41 25.54
C HIS A 220 -31.73 -8.63 24.23
N SER A 221 -30.62 -8.13 23.68
CA SER A 221 -30.62 -7.33 22.45
C SER A 221 -30.08 -8.09 21.24
N GLY A 222 -29.32 -9.16 21.46
CA GLY A 222 -28.62 -9.89 20.40
C GLY A 222 -27.42 -9.14 19.83
N ILE A 223 -26.95 -8.06 20.49
CA ILE A 223 -25.76 -7.33 20.05
C ILE A 223 -24.50 -8.14 20.38
N ILE A 224 -23.75 -8.50 19.36
CA ILE A 224 -22.45 -9.16 19.48
C ILE A 224 -21.36 -8.08 19.62
N ARG A 225 -20.47 -8.26 20.59
CA ARG A 225 -19.36 -7.35 20.90
C ARG A 225 -18.04 -8.09 20.97
N THR A 226 -16.94 -7.38 20.73
CA THR A 226 -15.59 -7.90 21.03
C THR A 226 -15.45 -8.19 22.53
N ALA A 227 -14.88 -9.33 22.87
CA ALA A 227 -14.66 -9.76 24.26
C ALA A 227 -13.17 -9.95 24.60
N LEU A 228 -12.31 -10.12 23.59
CA LEU A 228 -10.87 -10.24 23.74
C LEU A 228 -10.18 -8.97 23.21
N PRO A 229 -9.22 -8.37 23.94
CA PRO A 229 -8.41 -7.27 23.42
C PRO A 229 -7.39 -7.79 22.39
N ASN A 230 -6.84 -6.89 21.59
CA ASN A 230 -5.72 -7.15 20.67
C ASN A 230 -5.96 -8.35 19.75
N MET A 231 -7.20 -8.53 19.28
CA MET A 231 -7.46 -9.43 18.17
C MET A 231 -6.73 -8.88 16.95
N ASP A 232 -5.98 -9.74 16.29
CA ASP A 232 -4.97 -9.41 15.27
C ASP A 232 -5.32 -10.17 13.99
N ARG A 233 -5.41 -9.43 12.88
CA ARG A 233 -5.81 -9.92 11.56
C ARG A 233 -4.68 -10.74 10.92
N GLU A 234 -3.43 -10.32 11.07
CA GLU A 234 -2.21 -11.00 10.62
C GLU A 234 -2.09 -12.39 11.26
N ALA A 235 -2.56 -12.53 12.51
CA ALA A 235 -2.64 -13.81 13.20
C ALA A 235 -3.88 -14.64 12.79
N LYS A 236 -5.07 -14.03 12.78
CA LYS A 236 -6.32 -14.69 12.38
C LYS A 236 -7.39 -13.68 11.96
N GLN A 237 -7.72 -13.69 10.67
CA GLN A 237 -8.68 -12.76 10.07
C GLN A 237 -10.16 -13.15 10.23
N GLU A 238 -10.52 -14.43 10.12
CA GLU A 238 -11.93 -14.86 10.10
C GLU A 238 -12.34 -15.64 11.35
N TYR A 239 -13.53 -15.35 11.85
CA TYR A 239 -14.14 -16.01 13.00
C TYR A 239 -15.57 -16.44 12.69
N ASP A 240 -15.79 -17.76 12.74
CA ASP A 240 -17.13 -18.33 12.67
C ASP A 240 -17.74 -18.40 14.08
N VAL A 241 -18.83 -17.65 14.28
CA VAL A 241 -19.58 -17.57 15.52
C VAL A 241 -20.94 -18.24 15.34
N VAL A 242 -21.33 -19.09 16.28
CA VAL A 242 -22.66 -19.70 16.32
C VAL A 242 -23.43 -19.08 17.47
N ILE A 243 -24.50 -18.35 17.14
CA ILE A 243 -25.41 -17.73 18.11
C ILE A 243 -26.63 -18.63 18.29
N GLN A 244 -27.07 -18.76 19.53
CA GLN A 244 -28.33 -19.37 19.91
C GLN A 244 -29.29 -18.31 20.43
N ALA A 245 -30.55 -18.37 19.99
CA ALA A 245 -31.68 -17.73 20.65
C ALA A 245 -32.47 -18.82 21.35
N LYS A 246 -32.66 -18.68 22.66
CA LYS A 246 -33.41 -19.63 23.47
C LYS A 246 -34.62 -18.95 24.08
N ASP A 247 -35.78 -19.55 23.93
CA ASP A 247 -37.07 -19.08 24.46
C ASP A 247 -37.16 -19.32 25.98
N MET A 248 -38.35 -19.15 26.58
CA MET A 248 -38.58 -19.37 28.01
C MET A 248 -37.60 -18.61 28.92
N GLY A 249 -37.12 -17.43 28.49
CA GLY A 249 -36.11 -16.66 29.22
C GLY A 249 -34.75 -17.38 29.35
N GLY A 250 -34.42 -18.29 28.45
CA GLY A 250 -33.19 -19.08 28.45
C GLY A 250 -33.19 -20.27 29.42
N HIS A 251 -34.35 -20.66 29.97
CA HIS A 251 -34.45 -21.80 30.89
C HIS A 251 -34.15 -23.15 30.21
N MET A 252 -33.79 -24.17 31.00
CA MET A 252 -33.37 -25.49 30.49
C MET A 252 -34.42 -26.16 29.58
N GLY A 253 -35.71 -25.99 29.88
CA GLY A 253 -36.82 -26.58 29.11
C GLY A 253 -37.22 -25.81 27.85
N GLY A 254 -36.60 -24.65 27.58
CA GLY A 254 -36.91 -23.86 26.41
C GLY A 254 -36.38 -24.44 25.10
N LEU A 255 -37.06 -24.16 23.99
CA LEU A 255 -36.62 -24.46 22.64
C LEU A 255 -35.60 -23.42 22.18
N SER A 256 -34.85 -23.77 21.13
CA SER A 256 -33.78 -22.89 20.65
C SER A 256 -33.60 -22.95 19.15
N GLY A 257 -33.38 -21.78 18.56
CA GLY A 257 -32.83 -21.63 17.21
C GLY A 257 -31.35 -21.28 17.24
N THR A 258 -30.65 -21.56 16.14
CA THR A 258 -29.24 -21.18 15.97
C THR A 258 -29.00 -20.51 14.63
N ALA A 259 -28.07 -19.55 14.58
CA ALA A 259 -27.60 -18.92 13.35
C ALA A 259 -26.07 -18.80 13.33
N GLN A 260 -25.50 -18.87 12.11
CA GLN A 260 -24.08 -18.64 11.87
C GLN A 260 -23.83 -17.16 11.59
N VAL A 261 -22.78 -16.62 12.20
CA VAL A 261 -22.28 -15.26 12.00
C VAL A 261 -20.80 -15.36 11.64
N LYS A 262 -20.45 -14.99 10.42
CA LYS A 262 -19.05 -14.87 9.99
C LYS A 262 -18.58 -13.44 10.26
N ILE A 263 -17.57 -13.31 11.12
CA ILE A 263 -16.96 -12.02 11.47
C ILE A 263 -15.55 -11.97 10.88
N THR A 264 -15.28 -10.93 10.09
CA THR A 264 -13.97 -10.69 9.48
C THR A 264 -13.31 -9.47 10.13
N LEU A 265 -12.06 -9.63 10.57
CA LEU A 265 -11.27 -8.48 11.02
C LEU A 265 -10.88 -7.61 9.83
N THR A 266 -11.13 -6.31 9.94
CA THR A 266 -10.60 -5.33 8.99
C THR A 266 -9.25 -4.83 9.46
N ASP A 267 -8.38 -4.67 8.48
CA ASP A 267 -6.99 -4.27 8.65
C ASP A 267 -6.85 -2.88 9.28
N VAL A 268 -5.86 -2.75 10.15
CA VAL A 268 -5.40 -1.49 10.73
C VAL A 268 -3.89 -1.42 10.53
N ASN A 269 -3.35 -0.25 10.16
CA ASN A 269 -1.91 -0.10 9.99
C ASN A 269 -1.20 -0.12 11.35
N ASP A 270 -0.81 -1.30 11.81
CA ASP A 270 -0.12 -1.54 13.08
C ASP A 270 1.26 -2.20 12.89
N ASN A 271 1.60 -2.67 11.67
CA ASN A 271 2.90 -3.24 11.39
C ASN A 271 3.77 -2.31 10.53
N PRO A 272 4.97 -1.93 10.99
CA PRO A 272 5.89 -1.17 10.16
C PRO A 272 6.51 -2.05 9.05
N PRO A 273 6.85 -1.47 7.88
CA PRO A 273 7.68 -2.15 6.88
C PRO A 273 8.99 -2.63 7.51
N LYS A 274 9.43 -3.85 7.20
CA LYS A 274 10.68 -4.42 7.71
C LYS A 274 11.59 -4.94 6.61
N PHE A 275 12.85 -4.55 6.65
CA PHE A 275 13.88 -5.17 5.82
C PHE A 275 14.24 -6.57 6.34
N SER A 276 14.53 -7.49 5.43
CA SER A 276 14.99 -8.83 5.81
C SER A 276 16.44 -8.84 6.30
N GLN A 277 17.22 -7.81 5.96
CA GLN A 277 18.63 -7.67 6.31
C GLN A 277 18.93 -6.25 6.80
N GLY A 278 19.75 -6.13 7.84
CA GLY A 278 20.26 -4.84 8.30
C GLY A 278 21.35 -4.25 7.39
N VAL A 279 21.98 -5.09 6.57
CA VAL A 279 22.95 -4.68 5.55
C VAL A 279 22.73 -5.48 4.28
N TYR A 280 22.53 -4.80 3.15
CA TYR A 280 22.52 -5.40 1.81
C TYR A 280 23.85 -5.13 1.12
N ALA A 281 24.52 -6.19 0.67
CA ALA A 281 25.74 -6.08 -0.13
C ALA A 281 25.41 -6.31 -1.60
N MET A 282 25.88 -5.41 -2.47
CA MET A 282 25.76 -5.51 -3.92
C MET A 282 27.02 -4.99 -4.59
N SER A 283 27.19 -5.29 -5.86
CA SER A 283 28.33 -4.84 -6.64
C SER A 283 27.90 -4.15 -7.93
N VAL A 284 28.77 -3.28 -8.43
CA VAL A 284 28.60 -2.55 -9.68
C VAL A 284 29.93 -2.53 -10.41
N SER A 285 29.95 -2.97 -11.66
CA SER A 285 31.11 -2.81 -12.54
C SER A 285 31.29 -1.33 -12.90
N GLU A 286 32.52 -0.85 -12.97
CA GLU A 286 32.77 0.57 -13.30
C GLU A 286 32.45 0.95 -14.74
N ASP A 287 32.52 -0.01 -15.66
CA ASP A 287 32.09 0.13 -17.05
C ASP A 287 30.55 0.19 -17.21
N LYS A 288 29.81 0.05 -16.11
CA LYS A 288 28.34 0.07 -16.13
C LYS A 288 27.80 1.43 -16.53
N VAL A 289 26.82 1.43 -17.43
CA VAL A 289 26.25 2.66 -17.98
C VAL A 289 25.28 3.31 -16.97
N PRO A 290 25.36 4.65 -16.75
CA PRO A 290 24.37 5.36 -15.96
C PRO A 290 22.94 5.16 -16.48
N GLY A 291 22.02 4.88 -15.57
CA GLY A 291 20.62 4.52 -15.80
C GLY A 291 20.34 3.04 -15.59
N GLU A 292 21.37 2.19 -15.59
CA GLU A 292 21.22 0.76 -15.38
C GLU A 292 21.04 0.38 -13.92
N GLU A 293 20.39 -0.77 -13.70
CA GLU A 293 20.12 -1.33 -12.39
C GLU A 293 21.37 -1.95 -11.75
N VAL A 294 21.64 -1.58 -10.51
CA VAL A 294 22.75 -2.12 -9.69
C VAL A 294 22.27 -3.26 -8.82
N GLY A 295 21.08 -3.13 -8.24
CA GLY A 295 20.51 -4.17 -7.40
C GLY A 295 19.14 -3.79 -6.86
N ARG A 296 18.53 -4.76 -6.16
CA ARG A 296 17.20 -4.61 -5.57
C ARG A 296 17.22 -4.92 -4.08
N LEU A 297 16.36 -4.24 -3.34
CA LEU A 297 16.05 -4.56 -1.94
C LEU A 297 14.54 -4.45 -1.71
N LYS A 298 14.05 -5.16 -0.71
CA LYS A 298 12.63 -5.20 -0.39
C LYS A 298 12.45 -5.14 1.12
N ALA A 299 11.66 -4.18 1.58
CA ALA A 299 11.03 -4.26 2.88
C ALA A 299 9.64 -4.87 2.73
N LYS A 300 9.22 -5.65 3.72
CA LYS A 300 7.91 -6.28 3.77
C LYS A 300 7.11 -5.64 4.89
N ASP A 301 5.94 -5.14 4.52
CA ASP A 301 4.87 -4.77 5.43
C ASP A 301 3.83 -5.92 5.41
N THR A 302 3.29 -6.28 6.58
CA THR A 302 2.36 -7.42 6.72
C THR A 302 0.90 -7.03 6.60
N ASP A 303 0.62 -5.73 6.63
CA ASP A 303 -0.72 -5.17 6.59
C ASP A 303 -1.31 -5.25 5.17
N GLN A 304 -2.62 -5.07 5.06
CA GLN A 304 -3.38 -5.29 3.83
C GLN A 304 -3.65 -3.99 3.06
N GLY A 305 -3.48 -4.05 1.74
CA GLY A 305 -3.88 -2.95 0.85
C GLY A 305 -3.00 -1.72 1.05
N GLU A 306 -3.63 -0.56 1.27
CA GLU A 306 -2.91 0.72 1.47
C GLU A 306 -2.05 0.72 2.72
N ASN A 307 -2.50 0.03 3.77
CA ASN A 307 -1.77 -0.11 5.02
C ASN A 307 -0.52 -0.98 4.89
N GLY A 308 -0.35 -1.74 3.80
CA GLY A 308 0.86 -2.54 3.52
C GLY A 308 1.77 -1.92 2.45
N LEU A 309 1.53 -0.67 2.03
CA LEU A 309 2.32 -0.04 0.98
C LEU A 309 3.66 0.46 1.51
N VAL A 310 4.74 0.12 0.80
CA VAL A 310 6.11 0.48 1.19
C VAL A 310 6.72 1.43 0.17
N ASP A 311 7.10 2.63 0.59
CA ASP A 311 7.91 3.55 -0.20
C ASP A 311 9.34 3.60 0.31
N TYR A 312 10.28 3.89 -0.59
CA TYR A 312 11.71 3.85 -0.30
C TYR A 312 12.36 5.19 -0.57
N THR A 313 13.23 5.62 0.36
CA THR A 313 14.00 6.86 0.23
C THR A 313 15.43 6.65 0.69
N VAL A 314 16.38 7.37 0.08
CA VAL A 314 17.76 7.41 0.55
C VAL A 314 17.90 8.58 1.52
N LEU A 315 18.32 8.31 2.76
CA LEU A 315 18.45 9.32 3.80
C LEU A 315 19.83 9.98 3.81
N GLU A 316 20.87 9.16 3.75
CA GLU A 316 22.27 9.60 3.86
C GLU A 316 23.20 8.56 3.23
N GLY A 317 24.47 8.92 3.05
CA GLY A 317 25.48 8.05 2.48
C GLY A 317 26.38 8.76 1.48
N ASP A 318 27.58 8.23 1.28
CA ASP A 318 28.54 8.79 0.32
C ASP A 318 28.23 8.40 -1.14
N GLY A 319 27.29 7.48 -1.36
CA GLY A 319 26.77 7.10 -2.67
C GLY A 319 25.60 7.95 -3.19
N MET A 320 25.03 8.87 -2.40
CA MET A 320 23.79 9.59 -2.78
C MET A 320 23.85 10.34 -4.12
N ASN A 321 25.06 10.74 -4.54
CA ASN A 321 25.26 11.45 -5.81
C ASN A 321 25.50 10.52 -7.00
N TYR A 322 25.78 9.24 -6.74
CA TYR A 322 26.15 8.22 -7.73
C TYR A 322 25.04 7.21 -7.96
N PHE A 323 24.11 7.06 -7.01
CA PHE A 323 23.01 6.11 -7.11
C PHE A 323 21.68 6.81 -6.84
N GLU A 324 20.63 6.29 -7.47
CA GLU A 324 19.26 6.69 -7.20
C GLU A 324 18.40 5.46 -6.89
N ILE A 325 17.34 5.66 -6.12
CA ILE A 325 16.39 4.61 -5.77
C ILE A 325 15.06 4.90 -6.46
N SER A 326 14.48 3.86 -7.04
CA SER A 326 13.15 3.90 -7.64
C SER A 326 12.35 2.69 -7.18
N LYS A 327 11.03 2.81 -7.13
CA LYS A 327 10.16 1.69 -6.76
C LYS A 327 9.64 1.03 -8.02
N ASP A 328 9.83 -0.28 -8.12
CA ASP A 328 9.30 -1.09 -9.20
C ASP A 328 7.80 -1.32 -8.99
N SER A 329 6.97 -0.97 -9.98
CA SER A 329 5.51 -1.00 -9.84
C SER A 329 4.94 -2.42 -9.76
N GLU A 330 5.62 -3.43 -10.31
CA GLU A 330 5.13 -4.81 -10.35
C GLU A 330 5.59 -5.59 -9.12
N THR A 331 6.88 -5.52 -8.80
CA THR A 331 7.50 -6.28 -7.70
C THR A 331 7.41 -5.56 -6.36
N GLN A 332 7.12 -4.25 -6.35
CA GLN A 332 7.14 -3.37 -5.18
C GLN A 332 8.52 -3.32 -4.48
N GLU A 333 9.58 -3.65 -5.22
CA GLU A 333 10.97 -3.62 -4.75
C GLU A 333 11.60 -2.25 -4.99
N ALA A 334 12.53 -1.88 -4.11
CA ALA A 334 13.40 -0.75 -4.33
C ALA A 334 14.51 -1.16 -5.31
N VAL A 335 14.54 -0.51 -6.46
CA VAL A 335 15.55 -0.68 -7.51
C VAL A 335 16.56 0.44 -7.39
N ILE A 336 17.81 0.07 -7.10
CA ILE A 336 18.95 0.99 -7.08
C ILE A 336 19.53 1.04 -8.48
N LYS A 337 19.66 2.26 -9.03
CA LYS A 337 20.22 2.51 -10.35
C LYS A 337 21.46 3.40 -10.25
N LEU A 338 22.37 3.20 -11.21
CA LEU A 338 23.55 4.04 -11.34
C LEU A 338 23.15 5.40 -11.94
N LYS A 339 23.51 6.50 -11.30
CA LYS A 339 23.22 7.87 -11.75
C LYS A 339 24.41 8.54 -12.43
N LYS A 340 25.61 8.20 -12.01
CA LYS A 340 26.89 8.71 -12.53
C LYS A 340 27.88 7.56 -12.66
N PRO A 341 28.83 7.63 -13.61
CA PRO A 341 29.89 6.64 -13.69
C PRO A 341 30.64 6.57 -12.35
N VAL A 342 31.02 5.36 -11.99
CA VAL A 342 31.93 5.07 -10.87
C VAL A 342 33.28 4.69 -11.46
N ASP A 343 34.31 4.75 -10.62
CA ASP A 343 35.71 4.53 -10.99
C ASP A 343 36.33 3.79 -9.81
N PHE A 344 36.84 2.58 -10.08
CA PHE A 344 37.37 1.66 -9.11
C PHE A 344 38.68 2.20 -8.49
N GLU A 345 39.56 2.77 -9.30
CA GLU A 345 40.85 3.37 -8.94
C GLU A 345 40.66 4.55 -7.99
N THR A 346 39.63 5.36 -8.23
CA THR A 346 39.28 6.49 -7.38
C THR A 346 38.58 6.05 -6.10
N LYS A 347 37.57 5.16 -6.20
CA LYS A 347 36.78 4.74 -5.04
C LYS A 347 36.10 3.38 -5.20
N ARG A 348 36.55 2.43 -4.40
CA ARG A 348 36.13 1.00 -4.45
C ARG A 348 34.80 0.65 -3.81
N SER A 349 34.17 1.54 -3.04
CA SER A 349 32.90 1.23 -2.39
C SER A 349 32.10 2.46 -1.99
N TYR A 350 30.78 2.33 -2.04
CA TYR A 350 29.82 3.32 -1.58
C TYR A 350 28.86 2.71 -0.56
N THR A 351 28.33 3.56 0.31
CA THR A 351 27.32 3.22 1.30
C THR A 351 26.12 4.14 1.16
N LEU A 352 24.92 3.56 1.20
CA LEU A 352 23.65 4.26 1.27
C LEU A 352 22.88 3.80 2.51
N LYS A 353 22.24 4.72 3.21
CA LYS A 353 21.23 4.40 4.22
C LYS A 353 19.85 4.60 3.59
N VAL A 354 19.12 3.49 3.45
CA VAL A 354 17.80 3.46 2.82
C VAL A 354 16.75 3.31 3.90
N GLU A 355 15.69 4.11 3.80
CA GLU A 355 14.50 4.03 4.65
C GLU A 355 13.34 3.47 3.83
N ALA A 356 12.66 2.48 4.39
CA ALA A 356 11.35 2.02 3.93
C ALA A 356 10.30 2.64 4.85
N THR A 357 9.26 3.26 4.29
CA THR A 357 8.19 3.92 5.03
C THR A 357 6.84 3.53 4.47
N ASN A 358 5.84 3.41 5.34
CA ASN A 358 4.45 3.40 4.89
C ASN A 358 3.92 4.83 4.71
N PRO A 359 3.38 5.21 3.53
CA PRO A 359 2.88 6.56 3.31
C PRO A 359 1.55 6.84 4.03
N TYR A 360 0.80 5.81 4.43
CA TYR A 360 -0.44 5.94 5.19
C TYR A 360 -0.11 5.85 6.68
N LEU A 361 -0.45 6.90 7.45
CA LEU A 361 -0.11 7.00 8.86
C LEU A 361 -1.35 6.81 9.73
N ASP A 362 -1.37 5.79 10.58
CA ASP A 362 -2.30 5.74 11.71
C ASP A 362 -1.64 6.36 12.96
N THR A 363 -2.13 7.54 13.33
CA THR A 363 -1.58 8.29 14.48
C THR A 363 -1.71 7.56 15.81
N ARG A 364 -2.60 6.56 15.93
CA ARG A 364 -2.82 5.80 17.18
C ARG A 364 -1.63 4.95 17.57
N PHE A 365 -0.88 4.41 16.60
CA PHE A 365 0.24 3.48 16.89
C PHE A 365 1.64 4.10 16.70
N ILE A 366 1.74 5.42 16.48
CA ILE A 366 3.02 6.16 16.47
C ILE A 366 3.88 5.90 17.72
N SER A 367 3.24 5.63 18.86
CA SER A 367 3.92 5.36 20.12
C SER A 367 4.56 3.96 20.21
N TRP A 368 4.15 3.01 19.36
CA TRP A 368 4.63 1.62 19.40
C TRP A 368 5.83 1.36 18.51
N GLY A 369 6.14 2.29 17.61
CA GLY A 369 7.34 2.25 16.79
C GLY A 369 7.23 3.19 15.62
N PRO A 370 8.35 3.47 14.94
CA PRO A 370 8.31 4.20 13.69
C PRO A 370 7.72 3.26 12.60
N TYR A 371 6.76 3.72 11.78
CA TYR A 371 6.21 3.03 10.59
C TYR A 371 7.20 2.92 9.43
N LYS A 372 8.45 2.74 9.81
CA LYS A 372 9.60 2.81 8.95
C LYS A 372 10.73 1.99 9.53
N ASP A 373 11.49 1.44 8.62
CA ASP A 373 12.71 0.71 8.94
C ASP A 373 13.83 1.24 8.07
N THR A 374 15.06 1.10 8.55
CA THR A 374 16.24 1.57 7.84
C THR A 374 17.24 0.44 7.67
N THR A 375 17.84 0.37 6.49
CA THR A 375 18.91 -0.58 6.19
C THR A 375 20.11 0.14 5.58
N ILE A 376 21.27 -0.53 5.61
CA ILE A 376 22.49 -0.04 4.99
C ILE A 376 22.73 -0.83 3.72
N VAL A 377 22.88 -0.15 2.59
CA VAL A 377 23.30 -0.75 1.33
C VAL A 377 24.77 -0.47 1.12
N LYS A 378 25.60 -1.51 1.01
CA LYS A 378 27.02 -1.42 0.66
C LYS A 378 27.20 -1.87 -0.78
N ILE A 379 27.71 -0.97 -1.60
CA ILE A 379 27.93 -1.17 -3.03
C ILE A 379 29.44 -1.24 -3.25
N SER A 380 29.98 -2.40 -3.61
CA SER A 380 31.38 -2.53 -4.04
C SER A 380 31.50 -2.23 -5.53
N VAL A 381 32.50 -1.44 -5.91
CA VAL A 381 32.85 -1.26 -7.31
C VAL A 381 33.71 -2.46 -7.73
N GLU A 382 33.37 -3.06 -8.86
CA GLU A 382 34.16 -4.10 -9.51
C GLU A 382 35.02 -3.45 -10.59
N ASP A 383 36.30 -3.81 -10.56
CA ASP A 383 37.34 -3.40 -11.51
C ASP A 383 37.05 -3.99 -12.89
N ALA A 384 37.09 -3.17 -13.93
CA ALA A 384 36.89 -3.56 -15.32
C ALA A 384 38.03 -3.01 -16.19
N ASP A 385 38.56 -3.87 -17.05
CA ASP A 385 39.72 -3.60 -17.93
C ASP A 385 39.59 -2.29 -18.72
N GLU A 386 40.41 -1.28 -18.37
CA GLU A 386 40.45 0.04 -19.02
C GLU A 386 41.65 0.16 -19.96
N PRO A 387 41.53 0.85 -21.11
CA PRO A 387 42.68 1.07 -21.99
C PRO A 387 43.77 1.90 -21.29
N PRO A 388 45.05 1.79 -21.73
CA PRO A 388 46.13 2.54 -21.10
C PRO A 388 45.94 4.05 -21.23
N SER A 389 46.23 4.80 -20.17
CA SER A 389 46.17 6.27 -20.19
C SER A 389 47.55 6.90 -20.40
N PHE A 390 47.67 7.79 -21.39
CA PHE A 390 48.86 8.62 -21.54
C PHE A 390 48.95 9.66 -20.43
N MET A 391 50.16 9.95 -19.93
CA MET A 391 50.37 10.95 -18.88
C MET A 391 50.00 12.39 -19.30
N ALA A 392 49.96 12.66 -20.60
CA ALA A 392 49.59 13.95 -21.18
C ALA A 392 48.60 13.76 -22.32
N THR A 393 47.70 14.75 -22.49
CA THR A 393 46.70 14.76 -23.57
C THR A 393 47.31 15.00 -24.96
N SER A 394 48.52 15.56 -25.01
CA SER A 394 49.33 15.73 -26.22
C SER A 394 50.79 15.97 -25.85
N TYR A 395 51.71 15.55 -26.71
CA TYR A 395 53.14 15.82 -26.55
C TYR A 395 53.64 16.78 -27.64
N THR A 396 54.55 17.67 -27.28
CA THR A 396 55.26 18.52 -28.25
C THR A 396 56.75 18.33 -28.04
N PHE A 397 57.45 17.98 -29.11
CA PHE A 397 58.90 17.79 -29.11
C PHE A 397 59.55 18.69 -30.17
N GLU A 398 60.84 18.94 -30.01
CA GLU A 398 61.64 19.71 -30.95
C GLU A 398 62.86 18.89 -31.36
N VAL A 399 63.18 18.90 -32.65
CA VAL A 399 64.36 18.23 -33.20
C VAL A 399 64.99 19.16 -34.22
N GLU A 400 66.31 19.25 -34.24
CA GLU A 400 67.03 20.02 -35.25
C GLU A 400 66.91 19.35 -36.62
N GLU A 401 66.77 20.14 -37.68
CA GLU A 401 66.95 19.60 -39.03
C GLU A 401 68.38 19.13 -39.25
N ASN A 402 68.60 18.36 -40.32
CA ASN A 402 69.87 17.67 -40.57
C ASN A 402 70.30 16.65 -39.50
N ALA A 403 69.52 16.47 -38.43
CA ALA A 403 69.74 15.43 -37.42
C ALA A 403 69.81 14.05 -38.09
N PRO A 404 70.90 13.27 -37.91
CA PRO A 404 71.03 11.98 -38.54
C PRO A 404 69.95 11.01 -38.05
N GLY A 405 69.69 9.96 -38.85
CA GLY A 405 68.83 8.87 -38.43
C GLY A 405 69.31 8.27 -37.10
N GLY A 406 68.37 8.04 -36.17
CA GLY A 406 68.62 7.57 -34.82
C GLY A 406 68.66 8.68 -33.75
N THR A 407 68.48 9.94 -34.13
CA THR A 407 68.45 11.08 -33.17
C THR A 407 67.22 10.99 -32.28
N LEU A 408 67.41 11.22 -30.97
CA LEU A 408 66.33 11.23 -29.98
C LEU A 408 65.44 12.47 -30.18
N VAL A 409 64.14 12.26 -30.40
CA VAL A 409 63.14 13.33 -30.50
C VAL A 409 62.48 13.58 -29.16
N GLY A 410 62.07 12.51 -28.47
CA GLY A 410 61.35 12.60 -27.21
C GLY A 410 60.88 11.23 -26.73
N ARG A 411 60.10 11.22 -25.65
CA ARG A 411 59.54 9.99 -25.06
C ARG A 411 58.10 10.23 -24.62
N VAL A 412 57.21 9.35 -25.04
CA VAL A 412 55.83 9.30 -24.53
C VAL A 412 55.72 8.24 -23.45
N HIS A 413 54.77 8.42 -22.53
CA HIS A 413 54.53 7.46 -21.46
C HIS A 413 53.04 7.28 -21.24
N ALA A 414 52.61 6.03 -21.29
CA ALA A 414 51.29 5.57 -20.90
C ALA A 414 51.40 4.62 -19.70
N ARG A 415 50.34 4.58 -18.91
CA ARG A 415 50.17 3.67 -17.77
C ARG A 415 48.81 3.00 -17.89
N ASP A 416 48.75 1.75 -17.46
CA ASP A 416 47.51 1.01 -17.28
C ASP A 416 47.09 1.28 -15.82
N THR A 417 45.82 1.64 -15.65
CA THR A 417 45.27 2.06 -14.35
C THR A 417 44.73 0.90 -13.53
N ASP A 418 44.55 -0.26 -14.13
CA ASP A 418 43.88 -1.42 -13.56
C ASP A 418 44.75 -2.14 -12.51
N ILE A 419 44.14 -3.00 -11.67
CA ILE A 419 44.87 -3.75 -10.65
C ILE A 419 45.99 -4.63 -11.25
N ALA A 420 45.78 -5.17 -12.46
CA ALA A 420 46.72 -6.06 -13.12
C ALA A 420 47.97 -5.34 -13.63
N ASN A 421 47.90 -4.02 -13.86
CA ASN A 421 48.97 -3.16 -14.41
C ASN A 421 49.69 -3.86 -15.57
N ASN A 422 48.98 -4.06 -16.68
CA ASN A 422 49.47 -4.87 -17.77
C ASN A 422 50.64 -4.17 -18.50
N PRO A 423 51.60 -4.95 -19.05
CA PRO A 423 52.69 -4.37 -19.81
C PRO A 423 52.19 -3.75 -21.12
N ILE A 424 52.63 -2.52 -21.40
CA ILE A 424 52.17 -1.72 -22.55
C ILE A 424 53.17 -1.79 -23.70
N ARG A 425 52.66 -1.88 -24.93
CA ARG A 425 53.42 -1.75 -26.17
C ARG A 425 53.09 -0.45 -26.90
N TYR A 426 54.12 0.27 -27.33
CA TYR A 426 53.96 1.50 -28.12
C TYR A 426 54.12 1.25 -29.63
N LEU A 427 53.35 1.98 -30.44
CA LEU A 427 53.41 1.94 -31.91
C LEU A 427 53.07 3.31 -32.51
N ILE A 428 53.77 3.73 -33.57
CA ILE A 428 53.33 4.82 -34.44
C ILE A 428 52.51 4.18 -35.58
N PRO A 429 51.19 4.44 -35.68
CA PRO A 429 50.41 3.91 -36.78
C PRO A 429 50.88 4.50 -38.11
N ARG A 430 51.17 3.63 -39.10
CA ARG A 430 51.72 4.01 -40.42
C ARG A 430 50.93 5.10 -41.14
N TYR A 431 49.61 5.14 -40.95
CA TYR A 431 48.76 6.16 -41.58
C TYR A 431 49.02 7.59 -41.06
N THR A 432 49.75 7.75 -39.95
CA THR A 432 50.13 9.07 -39.40
C THR A 432 51.55 9.49 -39.76
N ASP A 433 52.36 8.58 -40.30
CA ASP A 433 53.74 8.83 -40.73
C ASP A 433 54.03 7.98 -41.97
N LEU A 434 53.40 8.33 -43.10
CA LEU A 434 53.43 7.55 -44.34
C LEU A 434 54.85 7.38 -44.90
N GLU A 435 55.68 8.40 -44.72
CA GLU A 435 57.07 8.41 -45.17
C GLU A 435 58.02 7.78 -44.13
N GLU A 436 57.50 7.30 -42.99
CA GLU A 436 58.26 6.68 -41.90
C GLU A 436 59.45 7.56 -41.43
N PHE A 437 59.22 8.85 -41.19
CA PHE A 437 60.23 9.78 -40.66
C PHE A 437 60.65 9.43 -39.22
N PHE A 438 59.78 8.77 -38.46
CA PHE A 438 59.99 8.47 -37.05
C PHE A 438 59.83 6.98 -36.74
N THR A 439 60.59 6.52 -35.75
CA THR A 439 60.44 5.19 -35.15
C THR A 439 60.20 5.34 -33.66
N ILE A 440 59.46 4.40 -33.07
CA ILE A 440 59.21 4.35 -31.63
C ILE A 440 59.67 3.02 -31.06
N SER A 441 60.32 3.08 -29.91
CA SER A 441 60.67 1.89 -29.13
C SER A 441 59.40 1.30 -28.48
N PRO A 442 59.09 0.02 -28.75
CA PRO A 442 57.85 -0.59 -28.30
C PRO A 442 57.78 -0.79 -26.78
N GLU A 443 58.92 -0.80 -26.08
CA GLU A 443 59.00 -1.10 -24.65
C GLU A 443 58.92 0.16 -23.77
N ASP A 444 59.46 1.28 -24.24
CA ASP A 444 59.66 2.47 -23.40
C ASP A 444 59.07 3.76 -23.97
N GLY A 445 58.54 3.73 -25.21
CA GLY A 445 57.89 4.89 -25.84
C GLY A 445 58.87 5.95 -26.36
N THR A 446 60.16 5.64 -26.49
CA THR A 446 61.18 6.57 -27.00
C THR A 446 61.06 6.73 -28.52
N ILE A 447 60.92 7.97 -28.99
CA ILE A 447 60.79 8.34 -30.40
C ILE A 447 62.13 8.82 -30.95
N LYS A 448 62.52 8.28 -32.11
CA LYS A 448 63.75 8.64 -32.84
C LYS A 448 63.47 8.94 -34.30
N THR A 449 64.33 9.75 -34.93
CA THR A 449 64.32 9.94 -36.38
C THR A 449 64.80 8.68 -37.11
N THR A 450 64.28 8.39 -38.30
CA THR A 450 64.78 7.29 -39.16
C THR A 450 65.76 7.80 -40.22
N ARG A 451 65.61 9.06 -40.61
CA ARG A 451 66.36 9.77 -41.65
C ARG A 451 66.54 11.24 -41.25
N SER A 452 67.34 11.97 -42.01
CA SER A 452 67.46 13.42 -41.86
C SER A 452 66.13 14.11 -42.16
N LEU A 453 65.79 15.10 -41.34
CA LEU A 453 64.65 15.98 -41.54
C LEU A 453 65.12 17.26 -42.21
N ASP A 454 64.23 17.86 -42.99
CA ASP A 454 64.44 19.12 -43.72
C ASP A 454 63.24 20.01 -43.39
N ARG A 455 63.50 21.13 -42.74
CA ARG A 455 62.49 22.05 -42.25
C ARG A 455 61.85 22.83 -43.40
N GLU A 456 62.61 23.20 -44.42
CA GLU A 456 62.12 23.91 -45.62
C GLU A 456 61.11 23.07 -46.38
N THR A 457 61.26 21.74 -46.33
CA THR A 457 60.25 20.80 -46.83
C THR A 457 59.08 20.67 -45.87
N GLN A 458 59.33 20.41 -44.58
CA GLN A 458 58.28 20.20 -43.59
C GLN A 458 58.71 20.64 -42.18
N ALA A 459 58.28 21.84 -41.76
CA ALA A 459 58.60 22.40 -40.45
C ALA A 459 57.89 21.71 -39.26
N TRP A 460 56.78 21.01 -39.50
CA TRP A 460 55.98 20.34 -38.46
C TRP A 460 55.55 18.94 -38.88
N HIS A 461 55.81 17.96 -38.02
CA HIS A 461 55.28 16.61 -38.15
C HIS A 461 54.26 16.33 -37.05
N ASN A 462 53.05 15.95 -37.45
CA ASN A 462 51.97 15.61 -36.52
C ASN A 462 51.69 14.12 -36.63
N ILE A 463 52.23 13.34 -35.70
CA ILE A 463 52.05 11.89 -35.67
C ILE A 463 51.10 11.50 -34.53
N SER A 464 50.51 10.31 -34.62
CA SER A 464 49.79 9.69 -33.50
C SER A 464 50.66 8.58 -32.94
N VAL A 465 50.68 8.43 -31.63
CA VAL A 465 51.23 7.23 -30.98
C VAL A 465 50.09 6.44 -30.37
N SER A 466 50.06 5.14 -30.60
CA SER A 466 49.14 4.18 -29.98
C SER A 466 49.87 3.41 -28.87
N ALA A 467 49.21 3.24 -27.73
CA ALA A 467 49.61 2.38 -26.63
C ALA A 467 48.59 1.25 -26.51
N THR A 468 49.06 0.00 -26.50
CA THR A 468 48.21 -1.19 -26.45
C THR A 468 48.75 -2.15 -25.40
N GLU A 469 47.87 -2.76 -24.62
CA GLU A 469 48.27 -3.78 -23.65
C GLU A 469 48.74 -5.08 -24.31
N ILE A 470 49.71 -5.72 -23.67
CA ILE A 470 50.27 -6.99 -24.11
C ILE A 470 49.57 -8.13 -23.35
N GLY A 471 48.77 -8.93 -24.07
CA GLY A 471 48.15 -10.15 -23.54
C GLY A 471 46.71 -10.01 -23.05
N GLY A 472 46.11 -8.81 -23.15
CA GLY A 472 44.72 -8.49 -22.77
C GLY A 472 43.77 -8.27 -23.95
N HIS A 473 42.57 -7.76 -23.65
CA HIS A 473 41.59 -7.35 -24.65
C HIS A 473 42.16 -6.17 -25.46
N HIS A 474 41.89 -6.11 -26.76
CA HIS A 474 42.60 -5.24 -27.71
C HIS A 474 42.15 -3.77 -27.62
N GLN A 475 42.17 -3.16 -26.44
CA GLN A 475 41.89 -1.74 -26.28
C GLN A 475 43.19 -0.94 -26.50
N ASP A 476 43.11 0.12 -27.31
CA ASP A 476 44.26 0.96 -27.62
C ASP A 476 43.95 2.43 -27.34
N ALA A 477 44.89 3.10 -26.67
CA ALA A 477 44.84 4.53 -26.47
C ALA A 477 45.73 5.23 -27.49
N LYS A 478 45.31 6.42 -27.93
CA LYS A 478 46.06 7.21 -28.92
C LYS A 478 46.34 8.61 -28.40
N VAL A 479 47.56 9.09 -28.57
CA VAL A 479 47.97 10.46 -28.25
C VAL A 479 48.57 11.16 -29.47
N ARG A 480 48.30 12.46 -29.59
CA ARG A 480 48.91 13.31 -30.62
C ARG A 480 50.29 13.76 -30.18
N VAL A 481 51.27 13.62 -31.07
CA VAL A 481 52.64 14.10 -30.88
C VAL A 481 52.96 15.09 -32.00
N ASN A 482 53.22 16.34 -31.63
CA ASN A 482 53.62 17.39 -32.56
C ASN A 482 55.14 17.57 -32.46
N ILE A 483 55.83 17.41 -33.58
CA ILE A 483 57.29 17.50 -33.65
C ILE A 483 57.62 18.74 -34.47
N LYS A 484 58.25 19.72 -33.83
CA LYS A 484 58.75 20.93 -34.48
C LYS A 484 60.17 20.68 -34.96
N VAL A 485 60.40 20.89 -36.25
CA VAL A 485 61.74 20.88 -36.81
C VAL A 485 62.36 22.26 -36.59
N LYS A 486 63.50 22.32 -35.90
CA LYS A 486 64.27 23.54 -35.68
C LYS A 486 65.16 23.83 -36.87
N ASP A 487 65.22 25.10 -37.23
CA ASP A 487 66.01 25.63 -38.32
C ASP A 487 67.52 25.53 -38.04
N VAL A 488 68.27 25.12 -39.06
CA VAL A 488 69.74 25.12 -39.14
C VAL A 488 70.08 25.78 -40.47
N ASN A 489 70.95 26.79 -40.45
CA ASN A 489 71.38 27.49 -41.66
C ASN A 489 72.16 26.57 -42.62
N ASP A 490 71.46 25.93 -43.55
CA ASP A 490 72.00 25.01 -44.55
C ASP A 490 71.64 25.41 -45.99
N ASN A 491 70.81 26.43 -46.17
CA ASN A 491 70.50 27.00 -47.48
C ASN A 491 71.34 28.26 -47.73
N ALA A 492 72.18 28.22 -48.77
CA ALA A 492 72.89 29.43 -49.19
C ALA A 492 71.92 30.44 -49.84
N PRO A 493 72.18 31.76 -49.74
CA PRO A 493 71.43 32.76 -50.48
C PRO A 493 71.50 32.53 -52.00
N GLU A 494 70.34 32.42 -52.65
CA GLU A 494 70.22 32.26 -54.10
C GLU A 494 69.60 33.51 -54.73
N PHE A 495 70.04 33.87 -55.94
CA PHE A 495 69.40 34.98 -56.66
C PHE A 495 67.95 34.61 -57.03
N ALA A 496 67.00 35.49 -56.71
CA ALA A 496 65.57 35.27 -56.92
C ALA A 496 65.21 35.07 -58.41
N THR A 497 65.98 35.67 -59.33
CA THR A 497 65.85 35.50 -60.77
C THR A 497 67.22 35.41 -61.44
N GLN A 498 67.39 34.44 -62.34
CA GLN A 498 68.52 34.38 -63.27
C GLN A 498 68.06 34.95 -64.62
N GLU A 499 68.48 36.17 -64.93
CA GLU A 499 68.16 36.83 -66.19
C GLU A 499 69.42 37.41 -66.83
N GLU A 500 69.58 37.17 -68.13
CA GLU A 500 70.57 37.86 -68.94
C GLU A 500 70.08 39.29 -69.22
N VAL A 501 70.95 40.26 -69.04
CA VAL A 501 70.63 41.66 -69.29
C VAL A 501 71.36 42.11 -70.55
N LEU A 502 70.61 42.41 -71.60
CA LEU A 502 71.14 43.01 -72.82
C LEU A 502 71.32 44.51 -72.61
N MET A 503 72.52 45.01 -72.90
CA MET A 503 72.83 46.44 -72.84
C MET A 503 73.24 46.96 -74.22
N CYS A 504 72.82 48.19 -74.54
CA CYS A 504 73.30 48.90 -75.71
C CYS A 504 74.72 49.42 -75.47
N GLU A 505 75.56 49.47 -76.51
CA GLU A 505 76.97 49.90 -76.43
C GLU A 505 77.17 51.34 -75.90
N ASN A 506 76.17 52.21 -76.03
CA ASN A 506 76.24 53.63 -75.64
C ASN A 506 75.55 53.96 -74.29
N VAL A 507 75.46 53.00 -73.36
CA VAL A 507 74.89 53.26 -72.02
C VAL A 507 75.74 54.28 -71.27
N THR A 508 75.11 55.31 -70.71
CA THR A 508 75.82 56.34 -69.93
C THR A 508 76.30 55.78 -68.59
N PRO A 509 77.53 56.11 -68.15
CA PRO A 509 77.98 55.80 -66.80
C PRO A 509 76.99 56.30 -65.73
N GLY A 510 76.76 55.51 -64.69
CA GLY A 510 75.79 55.77 -63.62
C GLY A 510 74.40 55.17 -63.85
N THR A 511 74.12 54.58 -65.02
CA THR A 511 72.82 53.95 -65.31
C THR A 511 72.66 52.62 -64.59
N ILE A 512 71.52 52.42 -63.91
CA ILE A 512 71.14 51.14 -63.31
C ILE A 512 70.86 50.13 -64.42
N ILE A 513 71.69 49.09 -64.48
CA ILE A 513 71.62 47.98 -65.43
C ILE A 513 70.48 47.05 -65.04
N LYS A 514 70.50 46.59 -63.79
CA LYS A 514 69.53 45.62 -63.27
C LYS A 514 69.51 45.65 -61.77
N THR A 515 68.33 45.42 -61.23
CA THR A 515 68.12 45.18 -59.82
C THR A 515 68.04 43.67 -59.56
N VAL A 516 68.98 43.14 -58.79
CA VAL A 516 69.02 41.72 -58.38
C VAL A 516 68.55 41.59 -56.94
N SER A 517 67.90 40.49 -56.59
CA SER A 517 67.55 40.17 -55.20
C SER A 517 67.94 38.74 -54.89
N ALA A 518 68.19 38.45 -53.61
CA ALA A 518 68.47 37.10 -53.14
C ALA A 518 67.34 36.61 -52.23
N VAL A 519 67.08 35.31 -52.26
CA VAL A 519 66.19 34.60 -51.35
C VAL A 519 67.02 33.53 -50.67
N ASP A 520 66.74 33.36 -49.38
CA ASP A 520 67.31 32.33 -48.54
C ASP A 520 66.11 31.64 -47.86
N LYS A 521 66.15 30.31 -47.83
CA LYS A 521 65.02 29.49 -47.39
C LYS A 521 65.00 29.26 -45.88
N ASP A 522 66.12 29.46 -45.18
CA ASP A 522 66.27 29.27 -43.73
C ASP A 522 65.42 30.28 -42.93
N GLU A 523 65.25 30.18 -41.62
CA GLU A 523 64.40 31.08 -40.81
C GLU A 523 64.94 32.52 -40.76
N MET A 524 64.07 33.52 -40.56
CA MET A 524 64.48 34.94 -40.57
C MET A 524 65.61 35.29 -39.59
N ALA A 525 65.80 34.51 -38.53
CA ALA A 525 66.92 34.67 -37.61
C ALA A 525 68.29 34.48 -38.31
N HIS A 526 68.35 33.64 -39.34
CA HIS A 526 69.55 33.36 -40.12
C HIS A 526 69.69 34.25 -41.38
N ARG A 527 68.62 34.98 -41.76
CA ARG A 527 68.53 35.81 -42.97
C ARG A 527 68.83 37.31 -42.78
N GLN A 528 69.40 37.72 -41.65
CA GLN A 528 69.31 39.13 -41.25
C GLN A 528 70.03 40.12 -42.17
N HIS A 529 71.09 39.73 -42.89
CA HIS A 529 71.76 40.60 -43.87
C HIS A 529 72.39 39.83 -45.05
N PHE A 530 71.88 40.04 -46.28
CA PHE A 530 72.60 39.59 -47.49
C PHE A 530 73.74 40.54 -47.83
N HIS A 531 74.92 39.98 -48.07
CA HIS A 531 76.07 40.69 -48.64
C HIS A 531 76.27 40.26 -50.08
N PHE A 532 76.11 41.21 -51.00
CA PHE A 532 76.38 40.98 -52.42
C PHE A 532 77.76 41.51 -52.79
N SER A 533 78.49 40.76 -53.61
CA SER A 533 79.81 41.15 -54.13
C SER A 533 79.96 40.69 -55.58
N LEU A 534 80.66 41.47 -56.41
CA LEU A 534 81.04 41.03 -57.75
C LEU A 534 82.18 40.02 -57.67
N ALA A 535 82.14 39.00 -58.53
CA ALA A 535 83.23 38.03 -58.62
C ALA A 535 84.58 38.73 -58.90
N PRO A 536 85.71 38.26 -58.34
CA PRO A 536 87.00 38.96 -58.40
C PRO A 536 87.48 39.33 -59.81
N ARG A 537 87.10 38.54 -60.83
CA ARG A 537 87.45 38.79 -62.23
C ARG A 537 86.74 40.01 -62.82
N VAL A 538 85.55 40.32 -62.34
CA VAL A 538 84.74 41.47 -62.78
C VAL A 538 85.01 42.68 -61.89
N ALA A 539 85.20 42.48 -60.59
CA ALA A 539 85.52 43.55 -59.64
C ALA A 539 86.80 44.34 -60.00
N ASN A 540 87.75 43.72 -60.70
CA ASN A 540 88.99 44.37 -61.15
C ASN A 540 88.86 45.13 -62.49
N ASN A 541 87.80 44.88 -63.26
CA ASN A 541 87.46 45.68 -64.45
C ASN A 541 86.43 46.72 -64.00
N LEU A 542 86.85 47.99 -63.92
CA LEU A 542 86.07 49.13 -63.41
C LEU A 542 84.74 49.44 -64.12
N ASN A 543 84.25 48.55 -65.00
CA ASN A 543 83.10 48.77 -65.87
C ASN A 543 81.76 48.61 -65.13
N PHE A 544 81.73 47.88 -64.01
CA PHE A 544 80.50 47.61 -63.25
C PHE A 544 80.70 47.89 -61.75
N SER A 545 79.68 48.48 -61.11
CA SER A 545 79.60 48.63 -59.66
C SER A 545 78.28 48.13 -59.11
N LEU A 546 78.29 47.78 -57.84
CA LEU A 546 77.10 47.41 -57.08
C LEU A 546 76.65 48.58 -56.21
N LYS A 547 75.38 48.95 -56.32
CA LYS A 547 74.74 49.95 -55.47
C LYS A 547 73.60 49.31 -54.69
N ASP A 548 73.73 49.37 -53.38
CA ASP A 548 72.70 48.95 -52.43
C ASP A 548 71.51 49.92 -52.48
N ASN A 549 70.31 49.40 -52.77
CA ASN A 549 69.09 50.22 -52.91
C ASN A 549 68.23 50.20 -51.65
N ARG A 550 68.83 50.28 -50.45
CA ARG A 550 68.09 50.29 -49.18
C ARG A 550 66.94 51.30 -49.17
N GLY A 551 65.74 50.77 -49.37
CA GLY A 551 64.41 51.32 -49.10
C GLY A 551 63.54 50.14 -48.66
N GLU A 552 62.75 50.33 -47.61
CA GLU A 552 62.05 49.32 -46.78
C GLU A 552 61.19 48.28 -47.54
N SER A 553 61.79 47.24 -48.11
CA SER A 553 61.07 46.06 -48.61
C SER A 553 61.83 44.78 -48.27
N SER A 554 61.11 43.72 -47.95
CA SER A 554 61.62 42.39 -47.56
C SER A 554 62.28 41.59 -48.71
N MET A 555 62.48 42.23 -49.86
CA MET A 555 63.43 41.80 -50.88
C MET A 555 64.58 42.78 -50.83
N LEU A 556 65.84 42.33 -50.91
CA LEU A 556 67.01 43.21 -51.01
C LEU A 556 67.40 43.43 -52.48
N PRO A 557 66.81 44.44 -53.17
CA PRO A 557 67.22 44.82 -54.50
C PRO A 557 68.60 45.48 -54.48
N MET A 558 69.54 45.00 -55.28
CA MET A 558 70.81 45.65 -55.53
C MET A 558 70.93 46.03 -57.00
N SER A 559 71.27 47.27 -57.30
CA SER A 559 71.46 47.72 -58.67
C SER A 559 72.89 47.53 -59.13
N VAL A 560 73.09 46.81 -60.23
CA VAL A 560 74.34 46.85 -60.99
C VAL A 560 74.35 48.15 -61.80
N VAL A 561 75.45 48.90 -61.79
CA VAL A 561 75.58 50.20 -62.46
C VAL A 561 76.77 50.19 -63.40
N CYS A 562 76.60 50.68 -64.63
CA CYS A 562 77.69 50.83 -65.60
C CYS A 562 78.57 52.04 -65.23
N LEU A 563 79.89 51.94 -65.29
CA LEU A 563 80.82 53.00 -64.86
C LEU A 563 81.68 53.61 -65.97
N ASP A 564 81.80 52.99 -67.15
CA ASP A 564 82.59 53.54 -68.25
C ASP A 564 82.08 53.09 -69.65
N GLN A 565 82.33 53.91 -70.68
CA GLN A 565 82.05 53.61 -72.09
C GLN A 565 83.36 53.22 -72.79
N GLN A 566 83.61 51.92 -72.94
CA GLN A 566 84.60 51.39 -73.89
C GLN A 566 84.06 50.17 -74.62
#